data_AF-A0A6A3JB83-F1
#
_entry.id   AF-A0A6A3JB83-F1
#
_cell.length_a   1.000
_cell.length_b   1.000
_cell.length_c   1.000
_cell.angle_alpha   90.00
_cell.angle_beta   90.00
_cell.angle_gamma   90.00
#
_symmetry.space_group_name_H-M   'P 1'
#
loop_
_entity.id
_entity.type
_entity.pdbx_description
1 polymer ?
#
loop_
_entity_poly.entity_id
_entity_poly.type
_entity_poly.pdbx_seq_one_letter_code
_entity_poly.pdbx_strand_id
1 'polypeptide(L)'
;MEGKSQCWVHGTYFSRVKKLITRTEERSRRESSGALFDQSELKSNPRGTLSPFIAKYPSTVSTLLSLPDCAFFLELCRTGGKPVNFVPAITKDFKTWFKKTSM
;
A
#
# COMPACT_ATOMS: atom_id res chain seq x y z
N MET A 1 -18.53 14.15 -18.91
CA MET A 1 -18.26 13.94 -17.47
C MET A 1 -16.76 13.88 -17.30
N GLU A 2 -16.15 14.97 -16.83
CA GLU A 2 -14.71 15.11 -16.72
C GLU A 2 -14.19 14.18 -15.60
N GLY A 3 -13.63 13.04 -15.99
CA GLY A 3 -13.09 12.07 -15.05
C GLY A 3 -11.88 12.65 -14.35
N LYS A 4 -12.01 12.98 -13.06
CA LYS A 4 -10.88 13.40 -12.21
C LYS A 4 -9.69 12.49 -12.48
N SER A 5 -8.59 13.09 -12.95
CA SER A 5 -7.31 12.42 -13.20
C SER A 5 -6.98 11.55 -11.99
N GLN A 6 -6.83 10.24 -12.18
CA GLN A 6 -6.49 9.27 -11.13
C GLN A 6 -5.01 9.40 -10.75
N CYS A 7 -4.57 10.61 -10.42
CA CYS A 7 -3.18 10.89 -10.09
C CYS A 7 -2.93 10.75 -8.59
N TRP A 8 -1.71 10.36 -8.24
CA TRP A 8 -1.25 10.34 -6.87
C TRP A 8 -1.10 11.77 -6.35
N VAL A 9 -1.69 12.05 -5.19
CA VAL A 9 -1.55 13.35 -4.50
C VAL A 9 -0.08 13.69 -4.22
N HIS A 10 0.76 12.67 -4.00
CA HIS A 10 2.20 12.83 -3.86
C HIS A 10 2.96 11.56 -4.27
N GLY A 11 4.17 11.72 -4.81
CA GLY A 11 5.01 10.59 -5.23
C GLY A 11 5.38 9.64 -4.09
N THR A 12 5.44 10.13 -2.84
CA THR A 12 5.64 9.28 -1.65
C THR A 12 4.50 8.28 -1.46
N TYR A 13 3.24 8.66 -1.74
CA TYR A 13 2.11 7.74 -1.60
C TYR A 13 2.17 6.62 -2.63
N PHE A 14 2.50 6.96 -3.88
CA PHE A 14 2.80 5.98 -4.92
C PHE A 14 3.90 5.00 -4.46
N SER A 15 5.03 5.52 -3.98
CA SER A 15 6.15 4.69 -3.54
C SER A 15 5.76 3.75 -2.38
N ARG A 16 4.96 4.22 -1.42
CA ARG A 16 4.44 3.39 -0.32
C ARG A 16 3.55 2.27 -0.84
N VAL A 17 2.58 2.56 -1.71
CA VAL A 17 1.69 1.53 -2.26
C VAL A 17 2.46 0.52 -3.11
N LYS A 18 3.42 0.98 -3.93
CA LYS A 18 4.31 0.10 -4.69
C LYS A 18 5.02 -0.92 -3.78
N LYS A 19 5.61 -0.45 -2.67
CA LYS A 19 6.26 -1.32 -1.67
C LYS A 19 5.27 -2.28 -1.00
N LEU A 20 4.05 -1.83 -0.71
CA LEU A 20 3.02 -2.67 -0.10
C LEU A 20 2.56 -3.79 -1.05
N ILE A 21 2.41 -3.51 -2.35
CA ILE A 21 2.10 -4.50 -3.39
C ILE A 21 3.21 -5.55 -3.46
N THR A 22 4.48 -5.13 -3.55
CA THR A 22 5.63 -6.06 -3.54
C THR A 22 5.64 -6.93 -2.29
N ARG A 23 5.41 -6.34 -1.10
CA ARG A 23 5.38 -7.10 0.15
C ARG A 23 4.24 -8.14 0.18
N THR A 24 3.08 -7.77 -0.34
CA THR A 24 1.91 -8.66 -0.43
C THR A 24 2.16 -9.80 -1.40
N GLU A 25 2.81 -9.51 -2.54
CA GLU A 25 3.25 -10.51 -3.50
C GLU A 25 4.26 -11.50 -2.88
N GLU A 26 5.27 -11.03 -2.14
CA GLU A 26 6.22 -11.90 -1.44
C GLU A 26 5.53 -12.86 -0.47
N ARG A 27 4.48 -12.40 0.22
CA ARG A 27 3.70 -13.23 1.15
C ARG A 27 2.89 -14.29 0.41
N SER A 28 2.24 -13.91 -0.68
CA SER A 28 1.30 -14.74 -1.46
C SER A 28 2.02 -15.74 -2.36
N ARG A 29 3.22 -15.41 -2.84
CA ARG A 29 4.02 -16.25 -3.74
C ARG A 29 4.57 -17.52 -3.08
N ARG A 30 4.44 -17.69 -1.76
CA ARG A 30 4.62 -19.02 -1.15
C ARG A 30 3.71 -20.09 -1.79
N GLU A 31 2.63 -19.68 -2.45
CA GLU A 31 1.67 -20.53 -3.14
C GLU A 31 1.82 -20.54 -4.69
N SER A 32 2.68 -19.70 -5.32
CA SER A 32 2.73 -19.59 -6.79
C SER A 32 4.14 -19.42 -7.39
N SER A 33 4.42 -20.14 -8.48
CA SER A 33 5.74 -20.16 -9.17
C SER A 33 5.81 -19.26 -10.42
N GLY A 34 4.99 -18.21 -10.50
CA GLY A 34 4.86 -17.35 -11.67
C GLY A 34 5.81 -16.14 -11.72
N ALA A 35 5.79 -15.43 -12.84
CA ALA A 35 6.46 -14.13 -12.97
C ALA A 35 5.95 -13.12 -11.93
N LEU A 36 6.73 -12.09 -11.59
CA LEU A 36 6.30 -11.02 -10.70
C LEU A 36 5.15 -10.20 -11.30
N PHE A 37 4.37 -9.54 -10.46
CA PHE A 37 3.29 -8.66 -10.85
C PHE A 37 3.85 -7.36 -11.42
N ASP A 38 3.43 -7.03 -12.64
CA ASP A 38 3.81 -5.78 -13.28
C ASP A 38 3.08 -4.61 -12.61
N GLN A 39 3.87 -3.66 -12.11
CA GLN A 39 3.38 -2.46 -11.42
C GLN A 39 3.54 -1.19 -12.30
N SER A 40 3.83 -1.34 -13.59
CA SER A 40 4.02 -0.24 -14.55
C SER A 40 2.83 0.73 -14.56
N GLU A 41 1.61 0.20 -14.60
CA GLU A 41 0.36 0.97 -14.61
C GLU A 41 -0.01 1.60 -13.26
N LEU A 42 0.68 1.26 -12.16
CA LEU A 42 0.34 1.76 -10.83
C LEU A 42 0.39 3.29 -10.74
N LYS A 43 1.28 3.92 -11.51
CA LYS A 43 1.47 5.37 -11.48
C LYS A 43 0.34 6.12 -12.20
N SER A 44 -0.13 5.60 -13.32
CA SER A 44 -1.16 6.18 -14.20
C SER A 44 -2.59 5.79 -13.79
N ASN A 45 -2.78 4.56 -13.31
CA ASN A 45 -4.09 3.98 -13.03
C ASN A 45 -4.09 3.14 -11.72
N PRO A 46 -3.91 3.78 -10.55
CA PRO A 46 -3.73 3.08 -9.29
C PRO A 46 -4.89 2.17 -8.90
N ARG A 47 -6.14 2.57 -9.21
CA ARG A 47 -7.33 1.75 -8.94
C ARG A 47 -7.43 0.57 -9.90
N GLY A 48 -7.12 0.80 -11.18
CA GLY A 48 -7.12 -0.26 -12.19
C GLY A 48 -6.03 -1.31 -11.97
N THR A 49 -4.93 -0.98 -11.30
CA THR A 49 -3.88 -1.95 -10.94
C THR A 49 -4.33 -2.97 -9.90
N LEU A 50 -5.34 -2.68 -9.08
CA LEU A 50 -5.76 -3.59 -8.00
C LEU A 50 -6.50 -4.83 -8.50
N SER A 51 -7.36 -4.71 -9.52
CA SER A 51 -8.13 -5.86 -10.01
C SER A 51 -7.24 -6.95 -10.61
N PRO A 52 -6.25 -6.65 -11.49
CA PRO A 52 -5.30 -7.65 -11.98
C PRO A 52 -4.44 -8.25 -10.85
N PHE A 53 -4.08 -7.45 -9.84
CA PHE A 53 -3.32 -7.93 -8.69
C PHE A 53 -4.09 -8.98 -7.89
N ILE A 54 -5.36 -8.69 -7.57
CA ILE A 54 -6.26 -9.61 -6.87
C ILE A 54 -6.52 -10.86 -7.71
N ALA A 55 -6.73 -10.73 -9.02
CA ALA A 55 -6.92 -11.87 -9.91
C ALA A 55 -5.70 -12.81 -9.91
N LYS A 56 -4.49 -12.26 -9.81
CA LYS A 56 -3.24 -13.04 -9.74
C LYS A 56 -3.00 -13.67 -8.36
N TYR A 57 -3.41 -13.00 -7.30
CA TYR A 57 -3.24 -13.45 -5.91
C TYR A 57 -4.58 -13.43 -5.16
N PRO A 58 -5.52 -14.34 -5.48
CA PRO A 58 -6.89 -14.27 -4.97
C PRO A 58 -6.97 -14.46 -3.45
N SER A 59 -6.03 -15.16 -2.81
CA SER A 59 -6.00 -15.31 -1.35
C SER A 59 -5.85 -13.97 -0.61
N THR A 60 -5.36 -12.92 -1.28
CA THR A 60 -5.18 -11.58 -0.68
C THR A 60 -6.48 -10.90 -0.25
N VAL A 61 -7.64 -11.29 -0.78
CA VAL A 61 -8.93 -10.69 -0.37
C VAL A 61 -9.45 -11.22 0.97
N SER A 62 -8.98 -12.38 1.42
CA SER A 62 -9.44 -13.05 2.64
C SER A 62 -8.34 -13.23 3.68
N THR A 63 -7.08 -13.15 3.27
CA THR A 63 -5.93 -13.31 4.16
C THR A 63 -5.71 -12.08 5.01
N LEU A 64 -5.78 -12.24 6.34
CA LEU A 64 -5.41 -11.20 7.29
C LEU A 64 -3.89 -10.95 7.27
N LEU A 65 -3.50 -9.70 7.53
CA LEU A 65 -2.08 -9.34 7.65
C LEU A 65 -1.43 -10.07 8.83
N SER A 66 -0.22 -10.57 8.59
CA SER A 66 0.59 -11.18 9.65
C SER A 66 1.22 -10.11 10.55
N LEU A 67 1.59 -10.46 11.79
CA LEU A 67 2.25 -9.52 12.73
C LEU A 67 3.48 -8.81 12.12
N PRO A 68 4.40 -9.52 11.41
CA PRO A 68 5.50 -8.86 10.71
C PRO A 68 5.05 -7.85 9.64
N ASP A 69 3.95 -8.14 8.93
CA ASP A 69 3.46 -7.26 7.86
C ASP A 69 2.74 -6.04 8.42
N CYS A 70 2.07 -6.17 9.58
CA CYS A 70 1.58 -5.03 10.36
C CYS A 70 2.72 -4.11 10.80
N ALA A 71 3.82 -4.68 11.34
CA ALA A 71 4.99 -3.90 11.74
C ALA A 71 5.62 -3.16 10.55
N PHE A 72 5.79 -3.87 9.42
CA PHE A 72 6.25 -3.30 8.15
C PHE A 72 5.38 -2.13 7.69
N PHE A 73 4.05 -2.27 7.72
CA PHE A 73 3.14 -1.20 7.35
C PHE A 73 3.31 0.05 8.22
N LEU A 74 3.46 -0.12 9.54
CA LEU A 74 3.69 1.00 10.46
C LEU A 74 5.03 1.69 10.22
N GLU A 75 6.09 0.95 9.91
CA GLU A 75 7.39 1.49 9.52
C GLU A 75 7.31 2.27 8.20
N LEU A 76 6.60 1.72 7.21
CA LEU A 76 6.36 2.36 5.93
C LEU A 76 5.63 3.71 6.08
N CYS A 77 4.69 3.80 7.03
CA CYS A 77 4.01 5.05 7.39
C CYS A 77 4.95 6.08 8.05
N ARG A 78 6.01 5.62 8.75
CA ARG A 78 7.02 6.49 9.40
C ARG A 78 8.10 6.97 8.43
N THR A 79 8.33 6.24 7.33
CA THR A 79 9.35 6.55 6.31
C THR A 79 9.22 8.01 5.82
N GLY A 80 10.36 8.68 5.62
CA GLY A 80 10.45 10.08 5.21
C GLY A 80 9.68 10.44 3.92
N GLY A 81 9.50 11.75 3.70
CA GLY A 81 8.63 12.30 2.65
C GLY A 81 7.28 12.76 3.20
N LYS A 82 6.26 12.89 2.34
CA LYS A 82 4.93 13.38 2.78
C LYS A 82 4.32 12.44 3.83
N PRO A 83 3.87 12.94 4.98
CA PRO A 83 3.15 12.15 5.98
C PRO A 83 1.96 11.40 5.38
N VAL A 84 1.64 10.23 5.94
CA VAL A 84 0.36 9.56 5.62
C VAL A 84 -0.80 10.47 6.03
N ASN A 85 -1.91 10.39 5.29
CA ASN A 85 -3.11 11.20 5.50
C ASN A 85 -4.15 10.50 6.38
N PHE A 86 -3.71 9.58 7.23
CA PHE A 86 -4.55 8.81 8.15
C PHE A 86 -3.74 8.39 9.37
N VAL A 87 -4.41 8.08 10.47
CA VAL A 87 -3.77 7.52 11.67
C VAL A 87 -3.67 6.00 11.51
N PRO A 88 -2.46 5.41 11.42
CA PRO A 88 -2.32 3.99 11.11
C PRO A 88 -2.53 3.05 12.31
N ALA A 89 -2.42 3.57 13.55
CA ALA A 89 -2.67 2.79 14.76
C ALA A 89 -3.02 3.70 15.96
N ILE A 90 -3.92 3.21 16.81
CA ILE A 90 -4.25 3.83 18.09
C ILE A 90 -3.36 3.19 19.16
N THR A 91 -2.19 3.76 19.38
CA THR A 91 -1.21 3.30 20.37
C THR A 91 -0.74 4.46 21.24
N LYS A 92 0.26 4.22 22.11
CA LYS A 92 0.91 5.28 22.89
C LYS A 92 1.44 6.43 22.01
N ASP A 93 1.74 6.16 20.74
CA ASP A 93 2.21 7.14 19.76
C ASP A 93 1.08 7.93 19.07
N PHE A 94 -0.20 7.75 19.45
CA PHE A 94 -1.34 8.36 18.76
C PHE A 94 -1.21 9.88 18.59
N LYS A 95 -0.77 10.60 19.63
CA LYS A 95 -0.57 12.07 19.57
C LYS A 95 0.42 12.46 18.48
N THR A 96 1.47 11.67 18.28
CA THR A 96 2.49 11.90 17.25
C THR A 96 1.90 11.66 15.86
N TRP A 97 1.11 10.59 15.68
CA TRP A 97 0.44 10.32 14.41
C TRP A 97 -0.56 11.41 14.05
N PHE A 98 -1.44 11.78 14.98
CA PHE A 98 -2.47 12.78 14.73
C PHE A 98 -1.86 14.11 14.26
N LYS A 99 -0.89 14.65 15.00
CA LYS A 99 -0.18 15.88 14.63
C LYS A 99 0.48 15.81 13.25
N LYS A 100 1.11 14.68 12.93
CA LYS A 100 1.83 14.50 11.66
C LYS A 100 0.88 14.41 10.45
N THR A 101 -0.35 13.96 10.66
CA THR A 101 -1.36 13.78 9.61
C THR A 101 -2.22 15.02 9.36
N SER A 102 -2.29 15.95 10.31
CA SER A 102 -3.05 17.20 10.20
C SER A 102 -2.32 18.34 9.46
N MET A 103 -1.07 18.12 9.05
CA MET A 103 -0.24 19.04 8.24
C MET A 103 0.02 18.45 6.85
#